data_AF-A0A6L5QI47-F1
#
_entry.id   AF-A0A6L5QI47-F1
#
_cell.length_a   1.000
_cell.length_b   1.000
_cell.length_c   1.000
_cell.angle_alpha   90.00
_cell.angle_beta   90.00
_cell.angle_gamma   90.00
#
_symmetry.space_group_name_H-M   'P 1'
#
loop_
_entity.id
_entity.type
_entity.pdbx_description
1 polymer ?
#
loop_
_entity_poly.entity_id
_entity_poly.type
_entity_poly.pdbx_seq_one_letter_code
_entity_poly.pdbx_strand_id
1 'polypeptide(L)'
;MSLAYRANADFAKLNHPMRVPLSAEIHSRPFLHLQAPESLTHFALYLQQDQPSRQNHRASQHQILEQLCVHYGVAGPHPQARYFFHDFGRFRLKWECHTEFATYTFVERGEPGLDCRASFERMPLQHVPQEWLAGLHGKIIVAAHVLLCKEAAGDNSFADGISDLFQGKSLVGSSAGGNAEVWTDFLIQPDGFSRFVVRDQQLREFQPGRLVGRLLEIETYRMMALMGLPQAEATQPALNTIENELAGLTATLVKDEANDDQDLLNRITSLAAQLEKISVSNSYRFAASQAYFNLVQSRIQELREVRIEGTPTLAEFMGRRLAPAMNTCTSVAQRQETLAKRIARSNDLLRTRVGIEQEQQNRKILQSLDARAAQQLRLQQAVEGLSVAAISYYTLGLVGYVGKAMKAGSLPVNPDLMTGIAVPLVIGAVWLGLRRLHHQLSGSAKH
;
A
#
# COMPACT_ATOMS: atom_id res chain seq x y z
N MET A 1 -40.03 38.95 11.51
CA MET A 1 -40.74 38.00 12.39
C MET A 1 -39.83 37.67 13.56
N SER A 2 -40.25 38.05 14.76
CA SER A 2 -39.47 38.00 16.00
C SER A 2 -39.22 36.56 16.46
N LEU A 3 -37.94 36.20 16.69
CA LEU A 3 -37.53 34.95 17.34
C LEU A 3 -37.80 35.04 18.85
N ALA A 4 -39.08 35.02 19.23
CA ALA A 4 -39.52 34.83 20.60
C ALA A 4 -39.82 33.34 20.84
N TYR A 5 -38.84 32.47 20.61
CA TYR A 5 -38.85 31.11 21.14
C TYR A 5 -37.71 31.00 22.16
N ARG A 6 -37.92 31.59 23.34
CA ARG A 6 -37.07 31.30 24.50
C ARG A 6 -37.46 29.93 25.03
N ALA A 7 -36.86 28.89 24.47
CA ALA A 7 -36.90 27.59 25.12
C ALA A 7 -36.12 27.69 26.43
N ASN A 8 -36.72 27.24 27.53
CA ASN A 8 -36.02 27.00 28.81
C ASN A 8 -35.05 25.81 28.74
N ALA A 9 -34.82 25.26 27.53
CA ALA A 9 -33.86 24.20 27.31
C ALA A 9 -32.46 24.80 27.19
N ASP A 10 -31.53 24.34 28.03
CA ASP A 10 -30.10 24.57 27.84
C ASP A 10 -29.67 23.82 26.56
N PHE A 11 -29.75 24.51 25.42
CA PHE A 11 -29.41 23.96 24.11
C PHE A 11 -27.96 23.46 24.04
N ALA A 12 -27.06 23.93 24.92
CA ALA A 12 -25.72 23.39 25.00
C ALA A 12 -25.72 21.93 25.47
N LYS A 13 -26.64 21.57 26.40
CA LYS A 13 -26.84 20.18 26.86
C LYS A 13 -27.58 19.29 25.86
N LEU A 14 -28.31 19.89 24.91
CA LEU A 14 -28.97 19.16 23.81
C LEU A 14 -28.02 18.89 22.63
N ASN A 15 -26.90 19.60 22.55
CA ASN A 15 -25.96 19.43 21.46
C ASN A 15 -25.17 18.14 21.63
N HIS A 16 -25.17 17.32 20.58
CA HIS A 16 -24.14 16.30 20.42
C HIS A 16 -22.75 16.98 20.52
N PRO A 17 -21.78 16.41 21.28
CA PRO A 17 -20.48 17.05 21.51
C PRO A 17 -19.75 17.47 20.22
N MET A 18 -19.92 16.71 19.14
CA MET A 18 -19.30 16.99 17.84
C MET A 18 -20.05 18.01 16.96
N ARG A 19 -21.26 18.46 17.33
CA ARG A 19 -22.06 19.35 16.47
C ARG A 19 -21.32 20.66 16.16
N VAL A 20 -20.79 21.31 17.19
CA VAL A 20 -20.09 22.59 17.05
C VAL A 20 -18.73 22.40 16.34
N PRO A 21 -17.85 21.45 16.73
CA PRO A 21 -16.60 21.19 16.01
C PRO A 21 -16.79 20.86 14.53
N LEU A 22 -17.72 19.98 14.18
CA LEU A 22 -17.97 19.61 12.77
C LEU A 22 -18.56 20.76 11.96
N SER A 23 -19.46 21.56 12.56
CA SER A 23 -20.00 22.76 11.90
C SER A 23 -18.93 23.84 11.69
N ALA A 24 -18.00 23.99 12.64
CA ALA A 24 -16.88 24.91 12.53
C ALA A 24 -15.86 24.47 11.46
N GLU A 25 -15.63 23.16 11.29
CA GLU A 25 -14.70 22.63 10.28
C GLU A 25 -15.07 23.10 8.86
N ILE A 26 -16.35 23.14 8.51
CA ILE A 26 -16.81 23.60 7.18
C ILE A 26 -16.48 25.09 6.93
N HIS A 27 -16.51 25.92 7.98
CA HIS A 27 -16.26 27.36 7.89
C HIS A 27 -14.80 27.73 8.17
N SER A 28 -13.96 26.76 8.50
CA SER A 28 -12.56 26.98 8.89
C SER A 28 -11.64 27.40 7.74
N ARG A 29 -12.12 27.36 6.49
CA ARG A 29 -11.34 27.61 5.26
C ARG A 29 -11.82 28.86 4.50
N PRO A 30 -11.71 30.07 5.05
CA PRO A 30 -12.06 31.28 4.33
C PRO A 30 -11.14 31.50 3.12
N PHE A 31 -11.71 31.98 2.01
CA PHE A 31 -10.93 32.44 0.87
C PHE A 31 -10.22 33.75 1.20
N LEU A 32 -9.10 34.03 0.53
CA LEU A 32 -8.47 35.35 0.63
C LEU A 32 -9.43 36.42 0.09
N HIS A 33 -9.59 37.51 0.82
CA HIS A 33 -10.33 38.67 0.32
C HIS A 33 -9.36 39.51 -0.53
N LEU A 34 -9.34 39.25 -1.84
CA LEU A 34 -8.47 39.94 -2.79
C LEU A 34 -9.25 41.02 -3.57
N GLN A 35 -8.62 42.16 -3.83
CA GLN A 35 -9.18 43.24 -4.64
C GLN A 35 -8.14 43.81 -5.60
N ALA A 36 -8.28 43.54 -6.90
CA ALA A 36 -7.32 44.00 -7.91
C ALA A 36 -7.11 45.54 -7.85
N PRO A 37 -5.86 46.04 -7.96
CA PRO A 37 -4.63 45.27 -8.20
C PRO A 37 -3.99 44.70 -6.92
N GLU A 38 -3.53 43.45 -6.97
CA GLU A 38 -2.76 42.81 -5.88
C GLU A 38 -1.67 41.88 -6.43
N SER A 39 -0.60 41.74 -5.67
CA SER A 39 0.53 40.86 -5.97
C SER A 39 0.64 39.79 -4.89
N LEU A 40 0.88 38.53 -5.28
CA LEU A 40 0.96 37.41 -4.35
C LEU A 40 2.27 36.64 -4.51
N THR A 41 2.89 36.28 -3.39
CA THR A 41 3.96 35.28 -3.33
C THR A 41 3.44 34.07 -2.59
N HIS A 42 3.56 32.89 -3.19
CA HIS A 42 3.09 31.64 -2.62
C HIS A 42 4.23 30.65 -2.48
N PHE A 43 4.32 30.01 -1.32
CA PHE A 43 5.16 28.85 -1.10
C PHE A 43 4.32 27.65 -0.69
N ALA A 44 4.64 26.47 -1.21
CA ALA A 44 4.26 25.21 -0.60
C ALA A 44 5.52 24.55 -0.02
N LEU A 45 5.50 24.30 1.29
CA LEU A 45 6.60 23.69 2.03
C LEU A 45 6.32 22.22 2.28
N TYR A 46 7.15 21.36 1.71
CA TYR A 46 7.16 19.91 1.92
C TYR A 46 8.41 19.53 2.71
N LEU A 47 8.25 19.07 3.95
CA LEU A 47 9.36 18.58 4.74
C LEU A 47 9.51 17.09 4.44
N GLN A 48 10.68 16.67 3.97
CA GLN A 48 10.97 15.28 3.61
C GLN A 48 10.61 14.34 4.75
N GLN A 49 9.70 13.39 4.46
CA GLN A 49 9.09 12.57 5.50
C GLN A 49 9.75 11.19 5.63
N ASP A 50 10.79 11.02 6.45
CA ASP A 50 11.19 9.69 6.92
C ASP A 50 10.13 9.16 7.92
N GLN A 51 9.89 7.85 8.04
CA GLN A 51 8.68 7.34 8.72
C GLN A 51 8.43 7.71 10.22
N PRO A 52 9.33 8.34 11.02
CA PRO A 52 8.92 9.03 12.25
C PRO A 52 8.37 10.46 12.06
N SER A 53 8.70 11.12 10.96
CA SER A 53 8.51 12.57 10.73
C SER A 53 7.07 13.00 10.39
N ARG A 54 6.19 12.09 9.94
CA ARG A 54 4.76 12.40 9.72
C ARG A 54 4.07 12.88 10.99
N GLN A 55 4.48 12.37 12.15
CA GLN A 55 3.93 12.77 13.45
C GLN A 55 4.30 14.22 13.79
N ASN A 56 5.47 14.67 13.32
CA ASN A 56 6.00 16.00 13.64
C ASN A 56 5.75 17.05 12.57
N HIS A 57 5.22 16.69 11.39
CA HIS A 57 4.97 17.63 10.28
C HIS A 57 4.25 18.89 10.74
N ARG A 58 3.14 18.75 11.46
CA ARG A 58 2.38 19.89 11.98
C ARG A 58 3.21 20.74 12.92
N ALA A 59 3.89 20.12 13.89
CA ALA A 59 4.71 20.85 14.86
C ALA A 59 5.84 21.63 14.17
N SER A 60 6.53 21.01 13.20
CA SER A 60 7.59 21.67 12.42
C SER A 60 7.05 22.84 11.59
N GLN A 61 5.87 22.70 10.99
CA GLN A 61 5.24 23.79 10.23
C GLN A 61 4.79 24.94 11.14
N HIS A 62 4.27 24.63 12.34
CA HIS A 62 3.97 25.63 13.36
C HIS A 62 5.23 26.37 13.78
N GLN A 63 6.33 25.68 14.04
CA GLN A 63 7.60 26.32 14.39
C GLN A 63 8.10 27.28 13.29
N ILE A 64 8.00 26.88 12.01
CA ILE A 64 8.36 27.75 10.88
C ILE A 64 7.47 29.01 10.84
N LEU A 65 6.15 28.86 11.04
CA LEU A 65 5.24 30.00 11.09
C LEU A 65 5.49 30.90 12.31
N GLU A 66 5.72 30.31 13.49
CA GLU A 66 6.00 31.04 14.73
C GLU A 66 7.25 31.91 14.60
N GLN A 67 8.30 31.44 13.94
CA GLN A 67 9.51 32.25 13.67
C GLN A 67 9.17 33.51 12.87
N LEU A 68 8.30 33.39 11.87
CA LEU A 68 7.83 34.54 11.07
C LEU A 68 6.96 35.48 11.92
N CYS A 69 6.04 34.93 12.72
CA CYS A 69 5.20 35.71 13.63
C CYS A 69 6.03 36.49 14.66
N VAL A 70 7.02 35.84 15.29
CA VAL A 70 7.93 36.45 16.27
C VAL A 70 8.75 37.58 15.66
N HIS A 71 9.27 37.39 14.43
CA HIS A 71 10.00 38.44 13.73
C HIS A 71 9.17 39.74 13.59
N TYR A 72 7.86 39.59 13.40
CA TYR A 72 6.92 40.70 13.26
C TYR A 72 6.20 41.12 14.55
N GLY A 73 6.53 40.52 15.70
CA GLY A 73 5.87 40.80 16.97
C GLY A 73 4.39 40.40 17.02
N VAL A 74 3.98 39.44 16.19
CA VAL A 74 2.61 38.92 16.11
C VAL A 74 2.50 37.61 16.91
N ALA A 75 1.38 37.40 17.59
CA ALA A 75 1.09 36.13 18.25
C ALA A 75 0.83 35.02 17.21
N GLY A 76 1.53 33.90 17.34
CA GLY A 76 1.28 32.71 16.51
C GLY A 76 -0.10 32.08 16.76
N PRO A 77 -0.58 31.22 15.85
CA PRO A 77 -1.84 30.51 16.04
C PRO A 77 -1.76 29.47 17.17
N HIS A 78 -2.91 29.00 17.62
CA HIS A 78 -2.98 27.87 18.56
C HIS A 78 -2.27 26.61 17.97
N PRO A 79 -1.56 25.78 18.75
CA PRO A 79 -0.79 24.63 18.23
C PRO A 79 -1.57 23.58 17.44
N GLN A 80 -2.91 23.56 17.60
CA GLN A 80 -3.81 22.67 16.85
C GLN A 80 -4.40 23.32 15.60
N ALA A 81 -4.16 24.61 15.37
CA ALA A 81 -4.68 25.34 14.22
C ALA A 81 -4.12 24.75 12.92
N ARG A 82 -4.99 24.69 11.91
CA ARG A 82 -4.64 24.32 10.54
C ARG A 82 -4.62 25.50 9.59
N TYR A 83 -5.13 26.64 10.03
CA TYR A 83 -5.24 27.85 9.24
C TYR A 83 -4.81 29.02 10.10
N PHE A 84 -4.11 29.96 9.49
CA PHE A 84 -3.75 31.22 10.11
C PHE A 84 -3.84 32.30 9.06
N PHE A 85 -4.55 33.38 9.39
CA PHE A 85 -4.66 34.55 8.55
C PHE A 85 -4.34 35.77 9.41
N HIS A 86 -3.44 36.62 8.93
CA HIS A 86 -3.07 37.83 9.64
C HIS A 86 -2.66 38.93 8.67
N ASP A 87 -3.03 40.17 9.01
CA ASP A 87 -2.61 41.38 8.30
C ASP A 87 -1.41 41.99 9.04
N PHE A 88 -0.24 41.98 8.39
CA PHE A 88 1.01 42.54 8.92
C PHE A 88 1.19 44.01 8.51
N GLY A 89 0.14 44.66 7.98
CA GLY A 89 0.15 46.04 7.51
C GLY A 89 0.68 46.16 6.08
N ARG A 90 1.95 45.81 5.85
CA ARG A 90 2.56 45.88 4.51
C ARG A 90 2.11 44.74 3.59
N PHE A 91 1.87 43.58 4.18
CA PHE A 91 1.36 42.41 3.49
C PHE A 91 0.39 41.65 4.40
N ARG A 92 -0.45 40.81 3.79
CA ARG A 92 -1.29 39.85 4.49
C ARG A 92 -0.73 38.45 4.27
N LEU A 93 -0.81 37.60 5.28
CA LEU A 93 -0.42 36.20 5.18
C LEU A 93 -1.66 35.32 5.32
N LYS A 94 -1.80 34.36 4.41
CA LYS A 94 -2.61 33.17 4.62
C LYS A 94 -1.71 31.95 4.70
N TRP A 95 -1.82 31.21 5.79
CA TRP A 95 -1.13 29.96 6.02
C TRP A 95 -2.13 28.81 6.19
N GLU A 96 -1.85 27.67 5.53
CA GLU A 96 -2.67 26.46 5.62
C GLU A 96 -1.78 25.24 5.84
N CYS A 97 -1.98 24.51 6.94
CA CYS A 97 -1.27 23.27 7.23
C CYS A 97 -2.09 22.08 6.76
N HIS A 98 -1.62 21.47 5.66
CA HIS A 98 -2.14 20.22 5.13
C HIS A 98 -1.45 19.02 5.80
N THR A 99 -1.86 17.81 5.40
CA THR A 99 -1.30 16.56 5.93
C THR A 99 0.16 16.33 5.52
N GLU A 100 0.54 16.72 4.29
CA GLU A 100 1.88 16.47 3.73
C GLU A 100 2.72 17.72 3.53
N PHE A 101 2.10 18.89 3.42
CA PHE A 101 2.77 20.17 3.19
C PHE A 101 2.06 21.30 3.97
N ALA A 102 2.63 22.49 3.99
CA ALA A 102 1.90 23.70 4.37
C ALA A 102 2.10 24.80 3.33
N THR A 103 1.11 25.65 3.14
CA THR A 103 1.18 26.77 2.21
C THR A 103 1.34 28.09 2.93
N TYR A 104 2.07 29.01 2.33
CA TYR A 104 2.27 30.38 2.81
C TYR A 104 1.98 31.31 1.63
N THR A 105 0.90 32.07 1.70
CA THR A 105 0.50 33.02 0.66
C THR A 105 0.58 34.43 1.21
N PHE A 106 1.59 35.16 0.77
CA PHE A 106 1.82 36.57 1.06
C PHE A 106 1.08 37.40 0.01
N VAL A 107 0.32 38.39 0.45
CA VAL A 107 -0.49 39.25 -0.41
C VAL A 107 -0.18 40.71 -0.11
N GLU A 108 0.23 41.45 -1.13
CA GLU A 108 0.46 42.89 -1.06
C GLU A 108 -0.49 43.61 -2.02
N ARG A 109 -0.94 44.81 -1.63
CA ARG A 109 -1.73 45.64 -2.54
C ARG A 109 -0.83 46.14 -3.67
N GLY A 110 -1.29 45.97 -4.90
CA GLY A 110 -0.58 46.45 -6.08
C GLY A 110 -0.69 47.96 -6.20
N GLU A 111 0.29 48.57 -6.88
CA GLU A 111 0.25 49.99 -7.24
C GLU A 111 -0.65 50.17 -8.48
N PRO A 112 -1.70 51.00 -8.41
CA PRO A 112 -2.57 51.24 -9.57
C PRO A 112 -1.79 51.85 -10.74
N GLY A 113 -1.98 51.29 -11.95
CA GLY A 113 -1.39 51.81 -13.18
C GLY A 113 0.06 51.37 -13.43
N LEU A 114 0.66 50.58 -12.54
CA LEU A 114 1.94 49.93 -12.79
C LEU A 114 1.74 48.79 -13.81
N ASP A 115 2.67 48.67 -14.77
CA ASP A 115 2.62 47.57 -15.73
C ASP A 115 2.93 46.21 -15.06
N CYS A 116 2.62 45.11 -15.74
CA CYS A 116 2.83 43.77 -15.19
C CYS A 116 4.31 43.44 -14.98
N ARG A 117 5.22 43.97 -15.82
CA ARG A 117 6.66 43.68 -15.72
C ARG A 117 7.24 44.29 -14.45
N ALA A 118 7.00 45.58 -14.23
CA ALA A 118 7.39 46.30 -13.02
C ALA A 118 6.69 45.74 -11.77
N SER A 119 5.46 45.24 -11.91
CA SER A 119 4.77 44.57 -10.79
C SER A 119 5.47 43.28 -10.35
N PHE A 120 6.01 42.47 -11.27
CA PHE A 120 6.81 41.28 -10.93
C PHE A 120 8.16 41.62 -10.26
N GLU A 121 8.66 42.85 -10.38
CA GLU A 121 9.86 43.29 -9.66
C GLU A 121 9.56 43.69 -8.21
N ARG A 122 8.28 43.89 -7.86
CA ARG A 122 7.80 44.36 -6.55
C ARG A 122 6.87 43.34 -5.90
N MET A 123 7.30 42.08 -5.85
CA MET A 123 6.50 41.01 -5.24
C MET A 123 6.58 41.06 -3.70
N PRO A 124 5.55 40.55 -2.98
CA PRO A 124 5.52 40.51 -1.52
C PRO A 124 6.73 39.84 -0.85
N LEU A 125 7.49 39.03 -1.61
CA LEU A 125 8.73 38.41 -1.19
C LEU A 125 9.72 39.42 -0.57
N GLN A 126 9.72 40.67 -1.01
CA GLN A 126 10.57 41.74 -0.47
C GLN A 126 10.35 41.99 1.04
N HIS A 127 9.16 41.65 1.54
CA HIS A 127 8.81 41.75 2.96
C HIS A 127 9.08 40.45 3.71
N VAL A 128 9.57 39.38 3.08
CA VAL A 128 9.85 38.13 3.80
C VAL A 128 11.28 38.17 4.36
N PRO A 129 11.50 37.92 5.67
CA PRO A 129 12.83 38.00 6.25
C PRO A 129 13.79 37.00 5.60
N GLN A 130 14.99 37.48 5.22
CA GLN A 130 15.98 36.64 4.51
C GLN A 130 16.45 35.45 5.34
N GLU A 131 16.60 35.61 6.66
CA GLU A 131 16.95 34.51 7.56
C GLU A 131 15.86 33.42 7.59
N TRP A 132 14.59 33.82 7.54
CA TRP A 132 13.46 32.89 7.48
C TRP A 132 13.48 32.12 6.16
N LEU A 133 13.70 32.81 5.03
CA LEU A 133 13.85 32.18 3.71
C LEU A 133 15.03 31.20 3.67
N ALA A 134 16.18 31.57 4.23
CA ALA A 134 17.34 30.69 4.31
C ALA A 134 17.03 29.41 5.13
N GLY A 135 16.22 29.54 6.18
CA GLY A 135 15.71 28.41 6.97
C GLY A 135 14.82 27.43 6.21
N LEU A 136 14.35 27.79 5.00
CA LEU A 136 13.54 26.94 4.14
C LEU A 136 14.35 26.01 3.21
N HIS A 137 15.68 26.01 3.33
CA HIS A 137 16.57 25.20 2.51
C HIS A 137 16.06 23.74 2.36
N GLY A 138 15.88 23.30 1.11
CA GLY A 138 15.42 21.94 0.77
C GLY A 138 13.94 21.64 1.04
N LYS A 139 13.12 22.62 1.45
CA LYS A 139 11.72 22.41 1.86
C LYS A 139 10.70 22.94 0.86
N ILE A 140 11.09 23.77 -0.11
CA ILE A 140 10.17 24.42 -1.05
C ILE A 140 9.88 23.44 -2.20
N ILE A 141 8.62 22.96 -2.29
CA ILE A 141 8.16 22.16 -3.43
C ILE A 141 7.46 23.02 -4.50
N VAL A 142 6.89 24.16 -4.09
CA VAL A 142 6.32 25.18 -4.98
C VAL A 142 6.72 26.57 -4.49
N ALA A 143 7.11 27.40 -5.43
CA ALA A 143 7.25 28.85 -5.29
C ALA A 143 6.54 29.50 -6.49
N ALA A 144 5.55 30.36 -6.24
CA ALA A 144 4.77 30.99 -7.29
C ALA A 144 4.52 32.48 -7.02
N HIS A 145 4.52 33.27 -8.09
CA HIS A 145 4.10 34.66 -8.12
C HIS A 145 2.80 34.80 -8.91
N VAL A 146 1.83 35.51 -8.33
CA VAL A 146 0.57 35.82 -9.01
C VAL A 146 0.39 37.33 -9.04
N LEU A 147 0.15 37.88 -10.23
CA LEU A 147 -0.35 39.23 -10.38
C LEU A 147 -1.85 39.18 -10.63
N LEU A 148 -2.62 39.80 -9.75
CA LEU A 148 -4.04 40.06 -9.94
C LEU A 148 -4.17 41.50 -10.45
N CYS A 149 -4.28 41.67 -11.76
CA CYS A 149 -4.36 42.96 -12.42
C CYS A 149 -5.82 43.33 -12.68
N LYS A 150 -6.16 44.61 -12.60
CA LYS A 150 -7.46 45.10 -13.00
C LYS A 150 -7.45 45.41 -14.49
N GLU A 151 -8.49 45.01 -15.21
CA GLU A 151 -8.64 45.40 -16.60
C GLU A 151 -8.71 46.93 -16.75
N ALA A 152 -7.79 47.48 -17.54
CA ALA A 152 -7.86 48.87 -18.00
C ALA A 152 -8.76 48.95 -19.24
N ALA A 153 -9.66 49.94 -19.27
CA ALA A 153 -10.58 50.13 -20.39
C ALA A 153 -9.81 50.45 -21.68
N GLY A 154 -10.04 49.66 -22.74
CA GLY A 154 -9.44 49.88 -24.07
C GLY A 154 -8.03 49.28 -24.26
N ASP A 155 -7.52 48.49 -23.31
CA ASP A 155 -6.21 47.86 -23.44
C ASP A 155 -6.27 46.54 -24.22
N ASN A 156 -6.20 46.67 -25.56
CA ASN A 156 -5.97 45.57 -26.49
C ASN A 156 -4.50 45.14 -26.56
N SER A 157 -3.57 45.93 -26.01
CA SER A 157 -2.13 45.66 -26.06
C SER A 157 -1.65 44.64 -25.03
N PHE A 158 -2.46 44.40 -24.00
CA PHE A 158 -2.20 43.39 -22.97
C PHE A 158 -1.93 42.00 -23.56
N ALA A 159 -2.68 41.58 -24.59
CA ALA A 159 -2.52 40.28 -25.22
C ALA A 159 -1.19 40.13 -25.98
N ASP A 160 -0.65 41.23 -26.52
CA ASP A 160 0.62 41.22 -27.25
C ASP A 160 1.82 41.19 -26.29
N GLY A 161 1.74 41.95 -25.18
CA GLY A 161 2.83 42.06 -24.19
C GLY A 161 2.88 40.97 -23.12
N ILE A 162 1.80 40.18 -22.95
CA ILE A 162 1.73 39.14 -21.90
C ILE A 162 2.80 38.06 -22.09
N SER A 163 3.11 37.73 -23.35
CA SER A 163 4.07 36.68 -23.68
C SER A 163 5.49 37.01 -23.21
N ASP A 164 5.87 38.30 -23.20
CA ASP A 164 7.19 38.78 -22.76
C ASP A 164 7.42 38.67 -21.25
N LEU A 165 6.38 38.34 -20.47
CA LEU A 165 6.46 38.12 -19.03
C LEU A 165 6.86 36.68 -18.67
N PHE A 166 6.84 35.78 -19.66
CA PHE A 166 7.06 34.36 -19.53
C PHE A 166 8.24 33.92 -20.39
N GLN A 167 9.02 32.93 -19.90
CA GLN A 167 10.08 32.31 -20.70
C GLN A 167 9.55 31.28 -21.68
N GLY A 168 8.43 30.63 -21.36
CA GLY A 168 7.87 29.57 -22.16
C GLY A 168 7.38 30.07 -23.53
N LYS A 169 7.85 29.42 -24.60
CA LYS A 169 7.33 29.65 -25.96
C LYS A 169 5.86 29.23 -26.13
N SER A 170 5.35 28.41 -25.22
CA SER A 170 3.95 27.94 -25.22
C SER A 170 3.27 28.50 -24.00
N LEU A 171 2.57 29.61 -24.19
CA LEU A 171 1.70 30.18 -23.16
C LEU A 171 0.48 29.27 -22.96
N VAL A 172 -0.08 29.29 -21.75
CA VAL A 172 -1.34 28.67 -21.38
C VAL A 172 -2.27 29.78 -20.93
N GLY A 173 -3.47 29.81 -21.49
CA GLY A 173 -4.37 30.95 -21.40
C GLY A 173 -5.82 30.53 -21.48
N SER A 174 -6.66 31.04 -20.59
CA SER A 174 -8.11 30.81 -20.66
C SER A 174 -8.90 31.91 -19.97
N SER A 175 -10.15 32.12 -20.42
CA SER A 175 -11.12 32.90 -19.68
C SER A 175 -11.71 32.05 -18.56
N ALA A 176 -11.60 32.48 -17.32
CA ALA A 176 -12.09 31.75 -16.14
C ALA A 176 -13.45 32.31 -15.69
N GLY A 177 -14.52 31.53 -15.88
CA GLY A 177 -15.85 31.90 -15.42
C GLY A 177 -16.45 33.15 -16.10
N GLY A 178 -15.88 33.59 -17.23
CA GLY A 178 -16.38 34.69 -18.06
C GLY A 178 -16.08 36.11 -17.55
N ASN A 179 -15.48 36.25 -16.37
CA ASN A 179 -15.19 37.56 -15.76
C ASN A 179 -13.70 37.72 -15.39
N ALA A 180 -12.83 36.85 -15.93
CA ALA A 180 -11.39 36.97 -15.77
C ALA A 180 -10.65 36.22 -16.88
N GLU A 181 -9.41 36.63 -17.13
CA GLU A 181 -8.45 35.87 -17.93
C GLU A 181 -7.30 35.41 -17.05
N VAL A 182 -6.79 34.22 -17.32
CA VAL A 182 -5.65 33.63 -16.61
C VAL A 182 -4.58 33.25 -17.61
N TRP A 183 -3.34 33.60 -17.32
CA TRP A 183 -2.17 33.35 -18.15
C TRP A 183 -1.01 32.77 -17.32
N THR A 184 -0.35 31.73 -17.84
CA THR A 184 0.83 31.09 -17.24
C THR A 184 1.60 30.29 -18.30
N ASP A 185 2.86 29.95 -18.06
CA ASP A 185 3.61 28.94 -18.83
C ASP A 185 3.90 27.67 -18.03
N PHE A 186 3.51 27.63 -16.74
CA PHE A 186 3.83 26.58 -15.77
C PHE A 186 5.34 26.30 -15.59
N LEU A 187 6.21 27.22 -16.03
CA LEU A 187 7.65 27.13 -15.88
C LEU A 187 8.14 27.94 -14.69
N ILE A 188 9.23 27.48 -14.10
CA ILE A 188 9.99 28.22 -13.11
C ILE A 188 10.82 29.27 -13.86
N GLN A 189 10.65 30.53 -13.50
CA GLN A 189 11.37 31.66 -14.11
C GLN A 189 12.76 31.82 -13.43
N PRO A 190 13.65 32.72 -13.91
CA PRO A 190 15.01 32.87 -13.37
C PRO A 190 15.07 33.28 -11.90
N ASP A 191 14.00 33.89 -11.39
CA ASP A 191 13.84 34.24 -9.98
C ASP A 191 13.51 33.03 -9.10
N GLY A 192 13.25 31.85 -9.69
CA GLY A 192 12.88 30.63 -8.99
C GLY A 192 11.39 30.45 -8.77
N PHE A 193 10.53 31.29 -9.34
CA PHE A 193 9.08 31.25 -9.15
C PHE A 193 8.36 30.89 -10.44
N SER A 194 7.31 30.08 -10.36
CA SER A 194 6.32 30.02 -11.44
C SER A 194 5.46 31.29 -11.43
N ARG A 195 4.95 31.70 -12.61
CA ARG A 195 4.19 32.94 -12.74
C ARG A 195 2.77 32.68 -13.20
N PHE A 196 1.85 33.47 -12.65
CA PHE A 196 0.46 33.58 -13.10
C PHE A 196 0.10 35.05 -13.21
N VAL A 197 -0.63 35.39 -14.27
CA VAL A 197 -1.28 36.69 -14.41
C VAL A 197 -2.78 36.45 -14.49
N VAL A 198 -3.53 37.11 -13.62
CA VAL A 198 -4.98 37.09 -13.58
C VAL A 198 -5.48 38.48 -13.90
N ARG A 199 -6.15 38.64 -15.03
CA ARG A 199 -6.81 39.89 -15.41
C ARG A 199 -8.25 39.85 -14.92
N ASP A 200 -8.59 40.71 -13.98
CA ASP A 200 -9.94 40.87 -13.44
C ASP A 200 -10.80 41.66 -14.44
N GLN A 201 -11.80 40.97 -15.02
CA GLN A 201 -12.82 41.50 -15.94
C GLN A 201 -14.19 41.53 -15.23
N GLN A 202 -14.26 42.17 -14.07
CA GLN A 202 -15.47 42.34 -13.24
C GLN A 202 -15.79 41.18 -12.29
N LEU A 203 -14.76 40.60 -11.68
CA LEU A 203 -14.92 39.69 -10.55
C LEU A 203 -15.57 40.40 -9.36
N ARG A 204 -16.45 39.68 -8.66
CA ARG A 204 -17.24 40.19 -7.53
C ARG A 204 -16.87 39.49 -6.23
N GLU A 205 -16.93 40.22 -5.13
CA GLU A 205 -16.82 39.68 -3.77
C GLU A 205 -15.59 38.78 -3.59
N PHE A 206 -15.80 37.49 -3.29
CA PHE A 206 -14.75 36.49 -3.07
C PHE A 206 -14.28 35.79 -4.35
N GLN A 207 -14.78 36.18 -5.53
CA GLN A 207 -14.40 35.55 -6.79
C GLN A 207 -12.90 35.65 -7.09
N PRO A 208 -12.21 36.81 -6.91
CA PRO A 208 -10.77 36.89 -7.14
C PRO A 208 -9.98 35.95 -6.21
N GLY A 209 -10.31 35.95 -4.92
CA GLY A 209 -9.71 35.05 -3.93
C GLY A 209 -9.88 33.58 -4.25
N ARG A 210 -11.09 33.19 -4.68
CA ARG A 210 -11.39 31.82 -5.13
C ARG A 210 -10.62 31.45 -6.38
N LEU A 211 -10.56 32.34 -7.37
CA LEU A 211 -9.86 32.11 -8.64
C LEU A 211 -8.36 31.91 -8.38
N VAL A 212 -7.72 32.88 -7.73
CA VAL A 212 -6.29 32.82 -7.41
C VAL A 212 -5.98 31.61 -6.50
N GLY A 213 -6.82 31.36 -5.50
CA GLY A 213 -6.69 30.18 -4.64
C GLY A 213 -6.70 28.86 -5.43
N ARG A 214 -7.61 28.72 -6.42
CA ARG A 214 -7.66 27.54 -7.29
C ARG A 214 -6.42 27.39 -8.16
N LEU A 215 -5.86 28.49 -8.67
CA LEU A 215 -4.62 28.45 -9.47
C LEU A 215 -3.42 27.99 -8.62
N LEU A 216 -3.29 28.53 -7.40
CA LEU A 216 -2.26 28.11 -6.45
C LEU A 216 -2.45 26.65 -5.99
N GLU A 217 -3.69 26.21 -5.83
CA GLU A 217 -4.02 24.81 -5.56
C GLU A 217 -3.66 23.90 -6.74
N ILE A 218 -3.95 24.29 -7.99
CA ILE A 218 -3.55 23.53 -9.19
C ILE A 218 -2.03 23.41 -9.24
N GLU A 219 -1.31 24.52 -9.00
CA GLU A 219 0.17 24.54 -8.98
C GLU A 219 0.75 23.64 -7.88
N THR A 220 0.17 23.69 -6.68
CA THR A 220 0.62 22.87 -5.55
C THR A 220 0.30 21.40 -5.78
N TYR A 221 -0.94 21.09 -6.14
CA TYR A 221 -1.38 19.71 -6.30
C TYR A 221 -0.76 19.04 -7.54
N ARG A 222 -0.42 19.77 -8.62
CA ARG A 222 0.32 19.16 -9.74
C ARG A 222 1.69 18.66 -9.30
N MET A 223 2.41 19.43 -8.48
CA MET A 223 3.73 19.04 -7.99
C MET A 223 3.61 17.88 -7.00
N MET A 224 2.63 17.93 -6.09
CA MET A 224 2.37 16.83 -5.16
C MET A 224 1.92 15.54 -5.87
N ALA A 225 1.17 15.64 -6.97
CA ALA A 225 0.81 14.50 -7.80
C ALA A 225 2.04 13.89 -8.47
N LEU A 226 2.93 14.73 -9.03
CA LEU A 226 4.14 14.27 -9.71
C LEU A 226 5.18 13.60 -8.80
N MET A 227 5.08 13.75 -7.48
CA MET A 227 5.98 13.08 -6.53
C MET A 227 5.97 11.54 -6.62
N GLY A 228 4.92 10.95 -7.17
CA GLY A 228 4.87 9.49 -7.42
C GLY A 228 5.68 9.02 -8.63
N LEU A 229 5.91 9.89 -9.62
CA LEU A 229 6.53 9.49 -10.89
C LEU A 229 7.96 8.95 -10.72
N PRO A 230 8.89 9.61 -9.99
CA PRO A 230 10.24 9.09 -9.81
C PRO A 230 10.26 7.72 -9.11
N GLN A 231 9.34 7.50 -8.16
CA GLN A 231 9.21 6.21 -7.49
C GLN A 231 8.69 5.13 -8.43
N ALA A 232 7.73 5.46 -9.29
CA ALA A 232 7.23 4.55 -10.31
C ALA A 232 8.35 4.14 -11.28
N GLU A 233 9.10 5.10 -11.82
CA GLU A 233 10.23 4.85 -12.72
C GLU A 233 11.32 4.00 -12.07
N ALA A 234 11.72 4.32 -10.84
CA ALA A 234 12.74 3.56 -10.11
C ALA A 234 12.30 2.11 -9.77
N THR A 235 11.00 1.86 -9.67
CA THR A 235 10.46 0.55 -9.28
C THR A 235 10.32 -0.40 -10.45
N GLN A 236 10.18 0.11 -11.68
CA GLN A 236 9.94 -0.72 -12.87
C GLN A 236 10.99 -1.82 -13.09
N PRO A 237 12.31 -1.57 -13.00
CA PRO A 237 13.33 -2.60 -13.19
C PRO A 237 13.23 -3.75 -12.17
N ALA A 238 12.93 -3.42 -10.92
CA ALA A 238 12.76 -4.42 -9.86
C ALA A 238 11.54 -5.31 -10.13
N LEU A 239 10.41 -4.73 -10.57
CA LEU A 239 9.22 -5.51 -10.95
C LEU A 239 9.47 -6.40 -12.17
N ASN A 240 10.23 -5.93 -13.17
CA ASN A 240 10.63 -6.75 -14.32
C ASN A 240 11.43 -7.98 -13.86
N THR A 241 12.34 -7.79 -12.90
CA THR A 241 13.17 -8.87 -12.36
C THR A 241 12.32 -9.90 -11.62
N ILE A 242 11.44 -9.45 -10.72
CA ILE A 242 10.52 -10.32 -9.97
C ILE A 242 9.61 -11.10 -10.93
N GLU A 243 9.07 -10.45 -11.97
CA GLU A 243 8.18 -11.10 -12.94
C GLU A 243 8.89 -12.18 -13.74
N ASN A 244 10.10 -11.89 -14.24
CA ASN A 244 10.89 -12.85 -15.01
C ASN A 244 11.32 -14.04 -14.15
N GLU A 245 11.75 -13.81 -12.90
CA GLU A 245 12.11 -14.90 -11.99
C GLU A 245 10.89 -15.77 -11.65
N LEU A 246 9.74 -15.16 -11.35
CA LEU A 246 8.50 -15.89 -11.09
C LEU A 246 8.07 -16.73 -12.29
N ALA A 247 8.19 -16.21 -13.51
CA ALA A 247 7.87 -16.94 -14.73
C ALA A 247 8.78 -18.17 -14.89
N GLY A 248 10.09 -18.02 -14.62
CA GLY A 248 11.04 -19.13 -14.62
C GLY A 248 10.70 -20.20 -13.58
N LEU A 249 10.45 -19.81 -12.33
CA LEU A 249 10.08 -20.72 -11.24
C LEU A 249 8.78 -21.48 -11.54
N THR A 250 7.78 -20.78 -12.10
CA THR A 250 6.50 -21.38 -12.47
C THR A 250 6.67 -22.38 -13.62
N ALA A 251 7.60 -22.14 -14.56
CA ALA A 251 7.91 -23.10 -15.60
C ALA A 251 8.62 -24.37 -15.07
N THR A 252 9.49 -24.22 -14.06
CA THR A 252 10.12 -25.35 -13.37
C THR A 252 9.10 -26.17 -12.59
N LEU A 253 8.15 -25.52 -11.90
CA LEU A 253 7.03 -26.19 -11.21
C LEU A 253 6.22 -27.14 -12.11
N VAL A 254 6.12 -26.83 -13.41
CA VAL A 254 5.40 -27.67 -14.39
C VAL A 254 6.28 -28.81 -14.92
N LYS A 255 7.61 -28.65 -14.91
CA LYS A 255 8.54 -29.71 -15.29
C LYS A 255 8.70 -30.65 -14.10
N ASP A 256 8.43 -31.93 -14.31
CA ASP A 256 8.27 -32.93 -13.23
C ASP A 256 9.61 -33.36 -12.59
N GLU A 257 10.44 -32.40 -12.18
CA GLU A 257 11.74 -32.61 -11.54
C GLU A 257 11.57 -32.64 -10.01
N ALA A 258 11.36 -33.84 -9.46
CA ALA A 258 10.96 -34.12 -8.08
C ALA A 258 12.00 -33.80 -6.98
N ASN A 259 13.06 -33.03 -7.25
CA ASN A 259 14.20 -32.88 -6.32
C ASN A 259 14.46 -31.45 -5.81
N ASP A 260 13.66 -30.43 -6.18
CA ASP A 260 13.98 -29.02 -5.85
C ASP A 260 12.81 -28.20 -5.25
N ASP A 261 11.74 -28.86 -4.79
CA ASP A 261 10.52 -28.18 -4.32
C ASP A 261 10.76 -27.27 -3.09
N GLN A 262 11.73 -27.60 -2.24
CA GLN A 262 12.08 -26.79 -1.07
C GLN A 262 12.81 -25.50 -1.46
N ASP A 263 13.71 -25.56 -2.45
CA ASP A 263 14.40 -24.37 -2.96
C ASP A 263 13.47 -23.51 -3.80
N LEU A 264 12.56 -24.11 -4.57
CA LEU A 264 11.45 -23.41 -5.23
C LEU A 264 10.62 -22.61 -4.21
N LEU A 265 10.27 -23.21 -3.07
CA LEU A 265 9.48 -22.54 -2.03
C LEU A 265 10.24 -21.36 -1.43
N ASN A 266 11.53 -21.54 -1.12
CA ASN A 266 12.38 -20.50 -0.57
C ASN A 266 12.49 -19.31 -1.55
N ARG A 267 12.65 -19.57 -2.84
CA ARG A 267 12.75 -18.54 -3.88
C ARG A 267 11.44 -17.79 -4.08
N ILE A 268 10.31 -18.49 -4.16
CA ILE A 268 8.98 -17.85 -4.25
C ILE A 268 8.70 -16.98 -3.01
N THR A 269 9.07 -17.45 -1.82
CA THR A 269 8.93 -16.70 -0.57
C THR A 269 9.82 -15.44 -0.57
N SER A 270 11.04 -15.54 -1.09
CA SER A 270 11.93 -14.39 -1.27
C SER A 270 11.36 -13.36 -2.23
N LEU A 271 10.78 -13.78 -3.36
CA LEU A 271 10.09 -12.89 -4.29
C LEU A 271 8.90 -12.19 -3.63
N ALA A 272 8.11 -12.89 -2.81
CA ALA A 272 7.01 -12.31 -2.05
C ALA A 272 7.52 -11.20 -1.10
N ALA A 273 8.59 -11.48 -0.35
CA ALA A 273 9.19 -10.52 0.58
C ALA A 273 9.75 -9.28 -0.13
N GLN A 274 10.40 -9.47 -1.28
CA GLN A 274 10.92 -8.36 -2.10
C GLN A 274 9.79 -7.48 -2.64
N LEU A 275 8.72 -8.09 -3.16
CA LEU A 275 7.56 -7.36 -3.66
C LEU A 275 6.85 -6.60 -2.54
N GLU A 276 6.69 -7.22 -1.37
CA GLU A 276 6.05 -6.59 -0.21
C GLU A 276 6.84 -5.36 0.26
N LYS A 277 8.17 -5.47 0.31
CA LYS A 277 9.05 -4.33 0.64
C LYS A 277 8.83 -3.14 -0.31
N ILE A 278 8.71 -3.41 -1.62
CA ILE A 278 8.44 -2.40 -2.64
C ILE A 278 7.03 -1.82 -2.50
N SER A 279 6.04 -2.67 -2.19
CA SER A 279 4.64 -2.24 -2.06
C SER A 279 4.45 -1.32 -0.85
N VAL A 280 5.02 -1.69 0.30
CA VAL A 280 4.96 -0.89 1.53
C VAL A 280 5.62 0.49 1.34
N SER A 281 6.73 0.57 0.59
CA SER A 281 7.41 1.85 0.38
C SER A 281 6.62 2.83 -0.52
N ASN A 282 5.87 2.31 -1.50
CA ASN A 282 5.32 3.14 -2.57
C ASN A 282 3.80 3.31 -2.54
N SER A 283 3.06 2.39 -1.91
CA SER A 283 1.58 2.36 -1.91
C SER A 283 0.95 3.69 -1.49
N TYR A 284 1.43 4.27 -0.37
CA TYR A 284 0.96 5.56 0.09
C TYR A 284 1.20 6.67 -0.93
N ARG A 285 2.40 6.75 -1.52
CA ARG A 285 2.75 7.82 -2.46
C ARG A 285 1.94 7.70 -3.74
N PHE A 286 1.72 6.50 -4.29
CA PHE A 286 0.85 6.32 -5.46
C PHE A 286 -0.60 6.68 -5.16
N ALA A 287 -1.14 6.27 -4.00
CA ALA A 287 -2.49 6.66 -3.59
C ALA A 287 -2.63 8.18 -3.41
N ALA A 288 -1.64 8.83 -2.78
CA ALA A 288 -1.59 10.28 -2.63
C ALA A 288 -1.49 10.98 -3.99
N SER A 289 -0.64 10.47 -4.90
CA SER A 289 -0.47 11.04 -6.25
C SER A 289 -1.79 11.03 -7.03
N GLN A 290 -2.52 9.91 -6.97
CA GLN A 290 -3.85 9.79 -7.58
C GLN A 290 -4.86 10.76 -6.93
N ALA A 291 -4.86 10.89 -5.61
CA ALA A 291 -5.75 11.81 -4.90
C ALA A 291 -5.48 13.27 -5.29
N TYR A 292 -4.20 13.68 -5.36
CA TYR A 292 -3.83 15.02 -5.81
C TYR A 292 -4.17 15.26 -7.28
N PHE A 293 -4.00 14.28 -8.15
CA PHE A 293 -4.44 14.39 -9.54
C PHE A 293 -5.95 14.66 -9.65
N ASN A 294 -6.77 13.94 -8.88
CA ASN A 294 -8.21 14.17 -8.85
C ASN A 294 -8.55 15.58 -8.33
N LEU A 295 -7.77 16.10 -7.36
CA LEU A 295 -7.92 17.49 -6.90
C LEU A 295 -7.58 18.50 -8.00
N VAL A 296 -6.49 18.29 -8.75
CA VAL A 296 -6.15 19.14 -9.91
C VAL A 296 -7.31 19.17 -10.90
N GLN A 297 -7.86 18.00 -11.27
CA GLN A 297 -9.00 17.92 -12.19
C GLN A 297 -10.24 18.66 -11.66
N SER A 298 -10.58 18.47 -10.38
CA SER A 298 -11.68 19.18 -9.73
C SER A 298 -11.49 20.69 -9.80
N ARG A 299 -10.29 21.19 -9.50
CA ARG A 299 -10.00 22.63 -9.50
C ARG A 299 -10.05 23.23 -10.90
N ILE A 300 -9.55 22.53 -11.91
CA ILE A 300 -9.65 22.94 -13.31
C ILE A 300 -11.12 23.00 -13.74
N GLN A 301 -11.93 21.98 -13.44
CA GLN A 301 -13.35 21.98 -13.77
C GLN A 301 -14.10 23.14 -13.10
N GLU A 302 -13.74 23.45 -11.86
CA GLU A 302 -14.28 24.56 -11.09
C GLU A 302 -13.92 25.95 -11.66
N LEU A 303 -12.82 26.09 -12.42
CA LEU A 303 -12.47 27.35 -13.10
C LEU A 303 -13.50 27.71 -14.18
N ARG A 304 -14.20 26.71 -14.74
CA ARG A 304 -15.10 26.89 -15.90
C ARG A 304 -14.38 27.64 -17.02
N GLU A 305 -13.21 27.14 -17.36
CA GLU A 305 -12.37 27.77 -18.37
C GLU A 305 -13.01 27.71 -19.75
N VAL A 306 -12.91 28.83 -20.48
CA VAL A 306 -13.27 28.95 -21.88
C VAL A 306 -11.99 29.29 -22.64
N ARG A 307 -11.82 28.66 -23.80
CA ARG A 307 -10.63 28.82 -24.62
C ARG A 307 -10.46 30.27 -25.10
N ILE A 308 -9.24 30.77 -24.98
CA ILE A 308 -8.78 31.96 -25.71
C ILE A 308 -8.14 31.46 -27.01
N GLU A 309 -8.51 32.04 -28.16
CA GLU A 309 -8.02 31.57 -29.46
C GLU A 309 -6.49 31.59 -29.53
N GLY A 310 -5.91 30.58 -30.20
CA GLY A 310 -4.45 30.44 -30.34
C GLY A 310 -3.70 29.91 -29.12
N THR A 311 -4.34 29.81 -27.94
CA THR A 311 -3.66 29.39 -26.69
C THR A 311 -4.33 28.14 -26.08
N PRO A 312 -3.56 27.12 -25.64
CA PRO A 312 -4.13 25.98 -24.92
C PRO A 312 -4.66 26.42 -23.55
N THR A 313 -5.73 25.77 -23.10
CA THR A 313 -6.29 25.98 -21.76
C THR A 313 -5.51 25.23 -20.68
N LEU A 314 -5.80 25.48 -19.40
CA LEU A 314 -5.14 24.78 -18.30
C LEU A 314 -5.52 23.29 -18.31
N ALA A 315 -6.77 22.93 -18.63
CA ALA A 315 -7.19 21.54 -18.76
C ALA A 315 -6.43 20.81 -19.88
N GLU A 316 -6.25 21.44 -21.03
CA GLU A 316 -5.55 20.81 -22.16
C GLU A 316 -4.07 20.60 -21.86
N PHE A 317 -3.43 21.61 -21.27
CA PHE A 317 -2.04 21.51 -20.86
C PHE A 317 -1.84 20.41 -19.81
N MET A 318 -2.67 20.39 -18.76
CA MET A 318 -2.59 19.38 -17.70
C MET A 318 -2.97 17.99 -18.20
N GLY A 319 -3.99 17.87 -19.05
CA GLY A 319 -4.38 16.60 -19.65
C GLY A 319 -3.24 15.96 -20.46
N ARG A 320 -2.48 16.76 -21.21
CA ARG A 320 -1.36 16.27 -22.01
C ARG A 320 -0.09 15.98 -21.21
N ARG A 321 0.17 16.72 -20.13
CA ARG A 321 1.46 16.69 -19.42
C ARG A 321 1.43 16.03 -18.04
N LEU A 322 0.28 16.01 -17.36
CA LEU A 322 0.14 15.41 -16.04
C LEU A 322 -0.45 13.99 -16.11
N ALA A 323 -1.46 13.76 -16.99
CA ALA A 323 -2.13 12.47 -17.06
C ALA A 323 -1.21 11.28 -17.40
N PRO A 324 -0.22 11.39 -18.33
CA PRO A 324 0.68 10.27 -18.61
C PRO A 324 1.52 9.84 -17.39
N ALA A 325 1.97 10.79 -16.58
CA ALA A 325 2.70 10.51 -15.35
C ALA A 325 1.82 9.76 -14.34
N MET A 326 0.54 10.13 -14.22
CA MET A 326 -0.40 9.45 -13.34
C MET A 326 -0.71 8.03 -13.82
N ASN A 327 -0.93 7.85 -15.13
CA ASN A 327 -1.12 6.53 -15.73
C ASN A 327 0.07 5.60 -15.45
N THR A 328 1.29 6.14 -15.45
CA THR A 328 2.50 5.38 -15.09
C THR A 328 2.45 4.92 -13.63
N CYS A 329 2.09 5.81 -12.70
CA CYS A 329 1.94 5.46 -11.27
C CYS A 329 0.86 4.38 -11.08
N THR A 330 -0.31 4.54 -11.71
CA THR A 330 -1.41 3.58 -11.64
C THR A 330 -1.03 2.23 -12.22
N SER A 331 -0.33 2.21 -13.37
CA SER A 331 0.13 0.97 -14.02
C SER A 331 1.11 0.21 -13.14
N VAL A 332 2.09 0.88 -12.52
CA VAL A 332 3.04 0.25 -11.60
C VAL A 332 2.32 -0.31 -10.37
N ALA A 333 1.38 0.42 -9.78
CA ALA A 333 0.59 -0.06 -8.64
C ALA A 333 -0.23 -1.31 -8.98
N GLN A 334 -0.93 -1.30 -10.12
CA GLN A 334 -1.70 -2.46 -10.60
C GLN A 334 -0.80 -3.66 -10.92
N ARG A 335 0.40 -3.41 -11.44
CA ARG A 335 1.38 -4.46 -11.71
C ARG A 335 1.89 -5.11 -10.42
N GLN A 336 2.14 -4.33 -9.37
CA GLN A 336 2.49 -4.86 -8.04
C GLN A 336 1.40 -5.79 -7.51
N GLU A 337 0.13 -5.35 -7.55
CA GLU A 337 -1.00 -6.17 -7.08
C GLU A 337 -1.15 -7.47 -7.91
N THR A 338 -0.99 -7.36 -9.23
CA THR A 338 -1.06 -8.52 -10.13
C THR A 338 0.07 -9.52 -9.85
N LEU A 339 1.30 -9.04 -9.64
CA LEU A 339 2.42 -9.89 -9.26
C LEU A 339 2.22 -10.56 -7.90
N ALA A 340 1.71 -9.84 -6.91
CA ALA A 340 1.42 -10.40 -5.59
C ALA A 340 0.43 -11.56 -5.69
N LYS A 341 -0.65 -11.39 -6.47
CA LYS A 341 -1.63 -12.45 -6.75
C LYS A 341 -1.01 -13.66 -7.48
N ARG A 342 -0.09 -13.43 -8.42
CA ARG A 342 0.61 -14.51 -9.13
C ARG A 342 1.57 -15.28 -8.20
N ILE A 343 2.35 -14.57 -7.39
CA ILE A 343 3.26 -15.18 -6.40
C ILE A 343 2.47 -16.03 -5.40
N ALA A 344 1.37 -15.50 -4.84
CA ALA A 344 0.52 -16.25 -3.92
C ALA A 344 -0.04 -17.53 -4.56
N ARG A 345 -0.51 -17.45 -5.81
CA ARG A 345 -1.00 -18.62 -6.54
C ARG A 345 0.09 -19.66 -6.78
N SER A 346 1.29 -19.25 -7.19
CA SER A 346 2.41 -20.18 -7.38
C SER A 346 2.83 -20.85 -6.07
N ASN A 347 2.78 -20.12 -4.96
CA ASN A 347 3.02 -20.67 -3.63
C ASN A 347 1.97 -21.71 -3.22
N ASP A 348 0.69 -21.44 -3.47
CA ASP A 348 -0.41 -22.38 -3.18
C ASP A 348 -0.30 -23.68 -4.02
N LEU A 349 0.06 -23.55 -5.30
CA LEU A 349 0.29 -24.70 -6.18
C LEU A 349 1.46 -25.57 -5.70
N LEU A 350 2.59 -24.95 -5.35
CA LEU A 350 3.75 -25.66 -4.82
C LEU A 350 3.40 -26.37 -3.50
N ARG A 351 2.72 -25.69 -2.58
CA ARG A 351 2.27 -26.30 -1.31
C ARG A 351 1.35 -27.49 -1.54
N THR A 352 0.47 -27.41 -2.53
CA THR A 352 -0.43 -28.51 -2.90
C THR A 352 0.37 -29.70 -3.45
N ARG A 353 1.34 -29.45 -4.34
CA ARG A 353 2.22 -30.50 -4.90
C ARG A 353 3.02 -31.21 -3.81
N VAL A 354 3.71 -30.45 -2.95
CA VAL A 354 4.49 -31.00 -1.83
C VAL A 354 3.60 -31.84 -0.91
N GLY A 355 2.37 -31.38 -0.64
CA GLY A 355 1.39 -32.15 0.14
C GLY A 355 1.06 -33.51 -0.49
N ILE A 356 0.81 -33.54 -1.81
CA ILE A 356 0.53 -34.77 -2.56
C ILE A 356 1.74 -35.71 -2.55
N GLU A 357 2.95 -35.19 -2.77
CA GLU A 357 4.18 -36.00 -2.75
C GLU A 357 4.45 -36.61 -1.38
N GLN A 358 4.26 -35.85 -0.30
CA GLN A 358 4.36 -36.36 1.07
C GLN A 358 3.32 -37.44 1.36
N GLU A 359 2.08 -37.28 0.90
CA GLU A 359 1.04 -38.29 1.04
C GLU A 359 1.38 -39.58 0.27
N GLN A 360 1.91 -39.45 -0.96
CA GLN A 360 2.38 -40.59 -1.74
C GLN A 360 3.58 -41.31 -1.08
N GLN A 361 4.54 -40.58 -0.51
CA GLN A 361 5.64 -41.16 0.26
C GLN A 361 5.12 -41.90 1.50
N ASN A 362 4.24 -41.28 2.28
CA ASN A 362 3.63 -41.91 3.45
C ASN A 362 2.90 -43.20 3.07
N ARG A 363 2.13 -43.19 1.99
CA ARG A 363 1.45 -44.39 1.47
C ARG A 363 2.44 -45.50 1.09
N LYS A 364 3.55 -45.16 0.41
CA LYS A 364 4.61 -46.14 0.07
C LYS A 364 5.27 -46.73 1.32
N ILE A 365 5.52 -45.91 2.34
CA ILE A 365 6.08 -46.36 3.63
C ILE A 365 5.13 -47.35 4.29
N LEU A 366 3.84 -47.02 4.40
CA LEU A 366 2.82 -47.90 4.98
C LEU A 366 2.71 -49.22 4.22
N GLN A 367 2.69 -49.19 2.88
CA GLN A 367 2.70 -50.42 2.06
C GLN A 367 3.94 -51.28 2.30
N SER A 368 5.11 -50.67 2.49
CA SER A 368 6.34 -51.42 2.79
C SER A 368 6.31 -52.06 4.18
N LEU A 369 5.67 -51.40 5.16
CA LEU A 369 5.47 -51.94 6.50
C LEU A 369 4.50 -53.12 6.46
N ASP A 370 3.37 -52.99 5.76
CA ASP A 370 2.40 -54.09 5.58
C ASP A 370 3.05 -55.30 4.92
N ALA A 371 3.85 -55.08 3.87
CA ALA A 371 4.56 -56.16 3.18
C ALA A 371 5.57 -56.87 4.11
N ARG A 372 6.32 -56.11 4.92
CA ARG A 372 7.25 -56.67 5.91
C ARG A 372 6.51 -57.43 7.01
N ALA A 373 5.40 -56.89 7.53
CA ALA A 373 4.56 -57.56 8.52
C ALA A 373 3.99 -58.88 7.98
N ALA A 374 3.53 -58.89 6.73
CA ALA A 374 3.05 -60.10 6.07
C ALA A 374 4.16 -61.15 5.89
N GLN A 375 5.39 -60.74 5.57
CA GLN A 375 6.55 -61.64 5.52
C GLN A 375 6.90 -62.21 6.91
N GLN A 376 6.88 -61.38 7.95
CA GLN A 376 7.10 -61.84 9.33
C GLN A 376 6.05 -62.85 9.77
N LEU A 377 4.78 -62.61 9.44
CA LEU A 377 3.68 -63.55 9.69
C LEU A 377 3.90 -64.90 9.01
N ARG A 378 4.32 -64.91 7.74
CA ARG A 378 4.62 -66.16 7.02
C ARG A 378 5.79 -66.93 7.64
N LEU A 379 6.85 -66.23 8.05
CA LEU A 379 7.98 -66.85 8.74
C LEU A 379 7.56 -67.42 10.09
N GLN A 380 6.75 -66.70 10.85
CA GLN A 380 6.21 -67.18 12.12
C GLN A 380 5.35 -68.44 11.94
N GLN A 381 4.46 -68.45 10.94
CA GLN A 381 3.67 -69.64 10.60
C GLN A 381 4.54 -70.84 10.18
N ALA A 382 5.65 -70.60 9.46
CA ALA A 382 6.60 -71.66 9.11
C ALA A 382 7.30 -72.23 10.36
N VAL A 383 7.68 -71.38 11.32
CA VAL A 383 8.25 -71.81 12.61
C VAL A 383 7.22 -72.56 13.46
N GLU A 384 5.96 -72.12 13.47
CA GLU A 384 4.87 -72.84 14.13
C GLU A 384 4.72 -74.26 13.55
N GLY A 385 4.77 -74.41 12.23
CA GLY A 385 4.76 -75.73 11.58
C GLY A 385 5.92 -76.64 12.01
N LEU A 386 7.14 -76.07 12.16
CA LEU A 386 8.29 -76.80 12.67
C LEU A 386 8.13 -77.18 14.15
N SER A 387 7.50 -76.31 14.96
CA SER A 387 7.26 -76.57 16.38
C SER A 387 6.32 -77.76 16.62
N VAL A 388 5.34 -77.99 15.73
CA VAL A 388 4.47 -79.18 15.76
C VAL A 388 5.32 -80.45 15.68
N ALA A 389 6.26 -80.51 14.73
CA ALA A 389 7.14 -81.66 14.58
C ALA A 389 8.02 -81.90 15.82
N ALA A 390 8.63 -80.84 16.36
CA ALA A 390 9.47 -80.92 17.54
C ALA A 390 8.68 -81.35 18.79
N ILE A 391 7.52 -80.73 19.07
CA ILE A 391 6.67 -81.04 20.23
C ILE A 391 6.12 -82.47 20.12
N SER A 392 5.66 -82.88 18.95
CA SER A 392 5.18 -84.25 18.73
C SER A 392 6.29 -85.27 19.00
N TYR A 393 7.51 -85.05 18.51
CA TYR A 393 8.65 -85.93 18.76
C TYR A 393 8.98 -86.06 20.25
N TYR A 394 9.11 -84.95 20.98
CA TYR A 394 9.40 -84.97 22.42
C TYR A 394 8.28 -85.63 23.24
N THR A 395 7.01 -85.36 22.88
CA THR A 395 5.84 -85.94 23.57
C THR A 395 5.78 -87.46 23.35
N LEU A 396 6.06 -87.92 22.13
CA LEU A 396 6.19 -89.35 21.81
C LEU A 396 7.31 -90.02 22.60
N GLY A 397 8.45 -89.35 22.75
CA GLY A 397 9.54 -89.78 23.63
C GLY A 397 9.08 -89.96 25.08
N LEU A 398 8.35 -88.98 25.62
CA LEU A 398 7.77 -89.06 26.98
C LEU A 398 6.82 -90.25 27.15
N VAL A 399 5.89 -90.43 26.22
CA VAL A 399 4.95 -91.57 26.23
C VAL A 399 5.70 -92.90 26.18
N GLY A 400 6.76 -92.99 25.37
CA GLY A 400 7.64 -94.15 25.32
C GLY A 400 8.33 -94.43 26.66
N TYR A 401 8.85 -93.41 27.35
CA TYR A 401 9.44 -93.56 28.69
C TYR A 401 8.42 -94.01 29.73
N VAL A 402 7.21 -93.45 29.71
CA VAL A 402 6.11 -93.86 30.60
C VAL A 402 5.72 -95.32 30.34
N GLY A 403 5.66 -95.75 29.08
CA GLY A 403 5.40 -97.15 28.72
C GLY A 403 6.47 -98.11 29.25
N LYS A 404 7.74 -97.72 29.15
CA LYS A 404 8.85 -98.49 29.74
C LYS A 404 8.77 -98.54 31.28
N ALA A 405 8.38 -97.45 31.93
CA ALA A 405 8.18 -97.41 33.38
C ALA A 405 7.00 -98.29 33.85
N MET A 406 5.87 -98.28 33.14
CA MET A 406 4.74 -99.17 33.45
C MET A 406 5.09 -100.66 33.27
N LYS A 407 5.87 -101.00 32.25
CA LYS A 407 6.38 -102.36 32.05
C LYS A 407 7.31 -102.80 33.20
N ALA A 408 8.13 -101.89 33.72
CA ALA A 408 8.97 -102.16 34.90
C ALA A 408 8.14 -102.35 36.20
N GLY A 409 6.92 -101.78 36.25
CA GLY A 409 5.98 -101.88 37.38
C GLY A 409 5.02 -103.09 37.36
N SER A 410 5.29 -104.14 36.56
CA SER A 410 4.49 -105.38 36.46
C SER A 410 3.09 -105.28 35.80
N LEU A 411 2.80 -104.21 35.06
CA LEU A 411 1.62 -104.16 34.17
C LEU A 411 1.94 -104.77 32.78
N PRO A 412 1.01 -105.54 32.17
CA PRO A 412 1.22 -106.20 30.87
C PRO A 412 0.99 -105.24 29.70
N VAL A 413 1.85 -104.24 29.55
CA VAL A 413 1.78 -103.27 28.43
C VAL A 413 3.00 -103.45 27.52
N ASN A 414 2.77 -103.64 26.22
CA ASN A 414 3.83 -103.64 25.21
C ASN A 414 4.17 -102.19 24.83
N PRO A 415 5.36 -101.67 25.19
CA PRO A 415 5.73 -100.28 24.96
C PRO A 415 5.69 -99.89 23.49
N ASP A 416 6.10 -100.80 22.58
CA ASP A 416 6.21 -100.50 21.16
C ASP A 416 4.84 -100.32 20.50
N LEU A 417 3.87 -101.17 20.89
CA LEU A 417 2.47 -101.08 20.43
C LEU A 417 1.80 -99.81 20.95
N MET A 418 2.10 -99.44 22.21
CA MET A 418 1.58 -98.22 22.84
C MET A 418 2.13 -96.96 22.16
N THR A 419 3.44 -96.90 21.87
CA THR A 419 4.01 -95.81 21.08
C THR A 419 3.45 -95.75 19.67
N GLY A 420 3.27 -96.90 18.99
CA GLY A 420 2.73 -96.95 17.63
C GLY A 420 1.30 -96.40 17.52
N ILE A 421 0.43 -96.72 18.49
CA ILE A 421 -0.94 -96.17 18.56
C ILE A 421 -0.91 -94.68 18.98
N ALA A 422 0.05 -94.28 19.83
CA ALA A 422 0.17 -92.90 20.28
C ALA A 422 0.64 -91.93 19.18
N VAL A 423 1.37 -92.37 18.15
CA VAL A 423 1.87 -91.51 17.06
C VAL A 423 0.75 -90.69 16.39
N PRO A 424 -0.28 -91.29 15.78
CA PRO A 424 -1.33 -90.52 15.11
C PRO A 424 -2.17 -89.69 16.10
N LEU A 425 -2.36 -90.19 17.33
CA LEU A 425 -3.09 -89.47 18.38
C LEU A 425 -2.35 -88.22 18.85
N VAL A 426 -1.04 -88.30 19.11
CA VAL A 426 -0.21 -87.17 19.59
C VAL A 426 -0.04 -86.14 18.48
N ILE A 427 0.25 -86.55 17.24
CA ILE A 427 0.37 -85.61 16.12
C ILE A 427 -0.97 -84.90 15.88
N GLY A 428 -2.08 -85.65 15.84
CA GLY A 428 -3.42 -85.08 15.69
C GLY A 428 -3.79 -84.12 16.83
N ALA A 429 -3.50 -84.49 18.08
CA ALA A 429 -3.80 -83.68 19.26
C ALA A 429 -2.95 -82.39 19.33
N VAL A 430 -1.65 -82.48 19.06
CA VAL A 430 -0.75 -81.32 19.03
C VAL A 430 -1.13 -80.36 17.90
N TRP A 431 -1.41 -80.89 16.71
CA TRP A 431 -1.85 -80.07 15.56
C TRP A 431 -3.20 -79.39 15.83
N LEU A 432 -4.20 -80.11 16.34
CA LEU A 432 -5.50 -79.53 16.70
C LEU A 432 -5.39 -78.53 17.85
N GLY A 433 -4.53 -78.80 18.84
CA GLY A 433 -4.26 -77.93 19.98
C GLY A 433 -3.67 -76.59 19.55
N LEU A 434 -2.58 -76.62 18.78
CA LEU A 434 -1.95 -75.42 18.22
C LEU A 434 -2.89 -74.66 17.27
N ARG A 435 -3.64 -75.38 16.43
CA ARG A 435 -4.62 -74.75 15.52
C ARG A 435 -5.75 -74.05 16.26
N ARG A 436 -6.26 -74.63 17.36
CA ARG A 436 -7.28 -74.00 18.22
C ARG A 436 -6.73 -72.77 18.94
N LEU A 437 -5.52 -72.84 19.47
CA LEU A 437 -4.86 -71.73 20.17
C LEU A 437 -4.62 -70.54 19.22
N HIS A 438 -4.17 -70.83 17.99
CA HIS A 438 -4.01 -69.82 16.94
C HIS A 438 -5.35 -69.19 16.54
N HIS A 439 -6.43 -69.97 16.47
CA HIS A 439 -7.77 -69.46 16.15
C HIS A 439 -8.35 -68.55 17.24
N GLN A 440 -8.01 -68.79 18.51
CA GLN A 440 -8.44 -67.97 19.64
C GLN A 440 -7.65 -66.65 19.71
N LEU A 441 -6.35 -66.68 19.42
CA LEU A 441 -5.51 -65.48 19.40
C LEU A 441 -5.78 -64.59 18.18
N SER A 442 -5.96 -65.16 17.00
CA SER A 442 -6.31 -64.39 15.79
C SER A 442 -7.74 -63.81 15.82
N GLY A 443 -8.65 -64.40 16.61
CA GLY A 443 -9.99 -63.85 16.85
C GLY A 443 -10.03 -62.65 17.80
N SER A 444 -9.01 -62.48 18.66
CA SER A 444 -8.95 -61.38 19.65
C SER A 444 -8.38 -60.07 19.10
N ALA A 445 -7.80 -60.08 17.90
CA ALA A 445 -7.21 -58.90 17.24
C ALA A 445 -8.17 -58.15 16.29
N LYS A 446 -9.48 -58.42 16.37
CA LYS A 446 -10.52 -57.81 15.51
C LYS A 446 -11.48 -56.85 16.23
N HIS A 447 -11.14 -56.37 17.42
CA HIS A 447 -11.85 -55.31 18.12
C HIS A 447 -11.00 -54.06 18.31
#